data_AF-Q0C503-F1
#
_entry.id   AF-Q0C503-F1
#
_cell.length_a   1.000
_cell.length_b   1.000
_cell.length_c   1.000
_cell.angle_alpha   90.00
_cell.angle_beta   90.00
_cell.angle_gamma   90.00
#
_symmetry.space_group_name_H-M   'P 1'
#
loop_
_entity.id
_entity.type
_entity.pdbx_description
1 polymer ?
#
loop_
_entity_poly.entity_id
_entity_poly.type
_entity_poly.pdbx_seq_one_letter_code
_entity_poly.pdbx_strand_id
1 'polypeptide(L)'
;MTRLSALLIPAILLAACGHSPEPDAVSAGVSAPVAAVETAKRVYEARPAALPFRLDITVSSEVIRALDAAGATLTVGADYYGEPRAGAAPVNLGHEDREISAGNKSITLAGRFDAAQVAREISGDPRVKVSAAVSQEGGPVVYCTEFEAALTLAVETGGFIHCELLSE
;
A
#
# COMPACT_ATOMS: atom_id res chain seq x y z
N MET A 1 -61.66 -1.55 -7.91
CA MET A 1 -61.62 -0.42 -6.96
C MET A 1 -60.31 0.33 -7.23
N THR A 2 -60.18 1.23 -8.22
CA THR A 2 -60.49 2.69 -8.17
C THR A 2 -59.97 3.34 -6.87
N ARG A 3 -59.06 4.34 -6.82
CA ARG A 3 -58.89 5.56 -7.65
C ARG A 3 -57.51 6.25 -7.50
N LEU A 4 -57.04 6.81 -8.63
CA LEU A 4 -56.53 8.17 -8.92
C LEU A 4 -55.34 8.83 -8.20
N SER A 5 -54.32 9.15 -9.04
CA SER A 5 -53.86 10.49 -9.46
C SER A 5 -53.75 11.67 -8.48
N ALA A 6 -52.55 12.28 -8.45
CA ALA A 6 -52.39 13.73 -8.67
C ALA A 6 -50.96 14.08 -9.17
N LEU A 7 -50.90 14.75 -10.33
CA LEU A 7 -49.77 15.49 -10.89
C LEU A 7 -49.41 16.69 -9.99
N LEU A 8 -48.16 17.21 -10.10
CA LEU A 8 -47.90 18.60 -10.54
C LEU A 8 -46.39 18.94 -10.59
N ILE A 9 -45.97 19.36 -11.79
CA ILE A 9 -44.72 20.06 -12.14
C ILE A 9 -45.03 21.57 -12.16
N PRO A 10 -44.09 22.45 -11.77
CA PRO A 10 -43.61 23.50 -12.69
C PRO A 10 -42.07 23.71 -12.54
N ALA A 11 -41.21 23.74 -13.56
CA ALA A 11 -41.13 24.66 -14.70
C ALA A 11 -41.10 26.15 -14.30
N ILE A 12 -39.90 26.71 -14.09
CA ILE A 12 -39.60 28.16 -14.07
C ILE A 12 -38.35 28.33 -14.95
N LEU A 13 -38.50 28.63 -16.24
CA LEU A 13 -38.67 29.95 -16.89
C LEU A 13 -37.36 30.71 -17.12
N LEU A 14 -36.92 30.62 -18.38
CA LEU A 14 -36.10 31.60 -19.08
C LEU A 14 -36.83 32.96 -19.17
N ALA A 15 -36.13 34.04 -18.84
CA ALA A 15 -36.34 35.40 -19.31
C ALA A 15 -35.07 36.20 -18.96
N ALA A 16 -34.62 37.23 -19.65
CA ALA A 16 -34.69 37.70 -21.02
C ALA A 16 -33.70 38.90 -21.06
N CYS A 17 -33.04 39.09 -22.19
CA CYS A 17 -32.55 40.34 -22.77
C CYS A 17 -32.26 41.59 -21.89
N GLY A 18 -31.03 42.10 -22.01
CA GLY A 18 -30.84 43.44 -22.57
C GLY A 18 -30.12 44.48 -21.72
N HIS A 19 -28.82 44.71 -22.00
CA HIS A 19 -28.30 46.04 -22.36
C HIS A 19 -26.80 45.97 -22.71
N SER A 20 -26.46 46.32 -23.96
CA SER A 20 -25.12 46.81 -24.32
C SER A 20 -24.89 48.18 -23.70
N PRO A 21 -23.65 48.47 -23.30
CA PRO A 21 -22.96 49.56 -23.98
C PRO A 21 -21.53 49.16 -24.38
N GLU A 22 -21.19 49.35 -25.65
CA GLU A 22 -19.81 49.62 -26.05
C GLU A 22 -19.44 51.02 -25.54
N PRO A 23 -18.20 51.17 -25.05
CA PRO A 23 -17.45 52.36 -25.43
C PRO A 23 -16.07 52.01 -25.99
N ASP A 24 -15.63 52.93 -26.84
CA ASP A 24 -14.50 52.91 -27.76
C ASP A 24 -13.15 52.45 -27.22
N ALA A 25 -12.39 51.89 -28.15
CA ALA A 25 -10.99 51.54 -28.05
C ALA A 25 -10.09 52.74 -27.71
N VAL A 26 -9.24 52.60 -26.69
CA VAL A 26 -7.87 53.14 -26.73
C VAL A 26 -6.91 52.24 -25.94
N SER A 27 -5.83 51.87 -26.61
CA SER A 27 -4.68 51.11 -26.13
C SER A 27 -3.91 51.84 -25.02
N ALA A 28 -3.60 51.15 -23.91
CA ALA A 28 -2.40 51.37 -23.12
C ALA A 28 -2.22 50.21 -22.14
N GLY A 29 -1.07 49.54 -22.21
CA GLY A 29 -0.74 48.39 -21.38
C GLY A 29 -0.76 48.70 -19.89
N VAL A 30 -1.43 47.83 -19.15
CA VAL A 30 -1.04 47.49 -17.79
C VAL A 30 -0.99 45.98 -17.76
N SER A 31 0.22 45.43 -17.90
CA SER A 31 0.49 44.06 -17.49
C SER A 31 0.07 43.94 -16.04
N ALA A 32 -1.11 43.39 -15.80
CA ALA A 32 -1.47 42.92 -14.48
C ALA A 32 -0.36 41.95 -14.05
N PRO A 33 0.23 42.12 -12.86
CA PRO A 33 1.17 41.13 -12.37
C PRO A 33 0.35 39.84 -12.27
N VAL A 34 0.67 38.89 -13.14
CA VAL A 34 0.32 37.50 -12.91
C VAL A 34 0.99 37.19 -11.60
N ALA A 35 0.20 37.18 -10.51
CA ALA A 35 0.65 36.66 -9.25
C ALA A 35 1.08 35.23 -9.59
N ALA A 36 2.40 35.03 -9.69
CA ALA A 36 2.97 33.71 -9.70
C ALA A 36 2.44 33.10 -8.41
N VAL A 37 1.41 32.26 -8.53
CA VAL A 37 1.05 31.33 -7.48
C VAL A 37 2.26 30.44 -7.40
N GLU A 38 3.22 30.86 -6.58
CA GLU A 38 4.33 30.06 -6.15
C GLU A 38 3.67 28.88 -5.47
N THR A 39 3.49 27.79 -6.23
CA THR A 39 3.02 26.53 -5.73
C THR A 39 4.10 26.09 -4.75
N ALA A 40 3.94 26.51 -3.50
CA ALA A 40 4.79 26.12 -2.41
C ALA A 40 4.93 24.61 -2.50
N LYS A 41 6.12 24.15 -2.91
CA LYS A 41 6.45 22.75 -3.02
C LYS A 41 6.29 22.21 -1.62
N ARG A 42 5.16 21.53 -1.34
CA ARG A 42 4.93 20.92 -0.03
C ARG A 42 6.11 19.99 0.20
N VAL A 43 6.95 20.35 1.15
CA VAL A 43 8.05 19.50 1.58
C VAL A 43 7.40 18.26 2.17
N TYR A 44 7.75 17.12 1.61
CA TYR A 44 7.30 15.85 2.15
C TYR A 44 8.01 15.62 3.48
N GLU A 45 7.22 15.46 4.55
CA GLU A 45 7.71 15.05 5.86
C GLU A 45 7.28 13.61 6.12
N ALA A 46 8.27 12.72 6.26
CA ALA A 46 8.04 11.33 6.57
C ALA A 46 7.44 11.18 7.98
N ARG A 47 6.44 10.30 8.13
CA ARG A 47 5.84 9.98 9.44
C ARG A 47 5.98 8.49 9.71
N PRO A 48 7.02 8.04 10.42
CA PRO A 48 7.23 6.63 10.66
C PRO A 48 6.11 6.05 11.53
N ALA A 49 5.58 4.90 11.12
CA ALA A 49 4.65 4.07 11.89
C ALA A 49 5.12 2.62 11.89
N ALA A 50 4.61 1.82 12.84
CA ALA A 50 4.91 0.41 12.97
C ALA A 50 3.63 -0.37 13.29
N LEU A 51 3.35 -1.42 12.53
CA LEU A 51 2.29 -2.40 12.78
C LEU A 51 2.92 -3.79 12.97
N PRO A 52 3.45 -4.07 14.17
CA PRO A 52 4.11 -5.35 14.41
C PRO A 52 3.11 -6.50 14.31
N PHE A 53 3.55 -7.59 13.71
CA PHE A 53 2.71 -8.78 13.53
C PHE A 53 3.53 -10.06 13.73
N ARG A 54 2.85 -11.14 14.11
CA ARG A 54 3.48 -12.39 14.49
C ARG A 54 3.44 -13.36 13.31
N LEU A 55 4.56 -14.02 13.05
CA LEU A 55 4.67 -15.04 12.02
C LEU A 55 5.18 -16.33 12.65
N ASP A 56 4.39 -17.39 12.52
CA ASP A 56 4.77 -18.74 12.91
C ASP A 56 5.30 -19.49 11.69
N ILE A 57 6.51 -20.03 11.82
CA ILE A 57 7.25 -20.67 10.74
C ILE A 57 7.47 -22.12 11.13
N THR A 58 7.04 -23.02 10.26
CA THR A 58 7.27 -24.46 10.38
C THR A 58 8.25 -24.88 9.29
N VAL A 59 9.27 -25.63 9.68
CA VAL A 59 10.33 -26.10 8.79
C VAL A 59 10.41 -27.61 8.91
N SER A 60 10.34 -28.31 7.77
CA SER A 60 10.46 -29.78 7.78
C SER A 60 11.82 -30.22 8.33
N SER A 61 11.88 -31.42 8.92
CA SER A 61 13.13 -31.97 9.44
C SER A 61 14.19 -32.18 8.36
N GLU A 62 13.77 -32.44 7.12
CA GLU A 62 14.65 -32.51 5.95
C GLU A 62 15.31 -31.18 5.64
N VAL A 63 14.53 -30.09 5.59
CA VAL A 63 15.07 -28.74 5.39
C VAL A 63 16.02 -28.36 6.52
N ILE A 64 15.67 -28.66 7.77
CA ILE A 64 16.55 -28.37 8.92
C ILE A 64 17.91 -29.06 8.74
N ARG A 65 17.91 -30.37 8.44
CA ARG A 65 19.16 -31.12 8.21
C ARG A 65 19.97 -30.57 7.03
N ALA A 66 19.30 -30.23 5.94
CA ALA A 66 19.96 -29.72 4.74
C ALA A 66 20.60 -28.34 4.99
N LEU A 67 19.90 -27.45 5.70
CA LEU A 67 20.42 -26.14 6.09
C LEU A 67 21.59 -26.26 7.07
N ASP A 68 21.48 -27.12 8.09
CA ASP A 68 22.55 -27.36 9.05
C ASP A 68 23.81 -27.95 8.37
N ALA A 69 23.63 -28.89 7.44
CA ALA A 69 24.73 -29.47 6.66
C ALA A 69 25.42 -28.45 5.75
N ALA A 70 24.65 -27.49 5.22
CA ALA A 70 25.17 -26.40 4.40
C ALA A 70 25.73 -25.22 5.21
N GLY A 71 25.45 -25.15 6.52
CA GLY A 71 25.73 -23.97 7.33
C GLY A 71 24.89 -22.75 6.92
N ALA A 72 23.71 -22.98 6.34
CA ALA A 72 22.83 -21.96 5.78
C ALA A 72 21.68 -21.58 6.73
N THR A 73 21.10 -20.42 6.50
CA THR A 73 19.93 -19.88 7.21
C THR A 73 18.77 -19.61 6.26
N LEU A 74 17.59 -19.36 6.82
CA LEU A 74 16.45 -18.81 6.08
C LEU A 74 16.39 -17.30 6.29
N THR A 75 16.17 -16.55 5.22
CA THR A 75 15.76 -15.14 5.26
C THR A 75 14.26 -15.07 5.07
N VAL A 76 13.57 -14.43 6.02
CA VAL A 76 12.16 -14.09 5.91
C VAL A 76 12.07 -12.63 5.47
N GLY A 77 11.50 -12.40 4.28
CA GLY A 77 11.29 -11.08 3.73
C GLY A 77 9.81 -10.69 3.81
N ALA A 78 9.54 -9.43 4.14
CA ALA A 78 8.19 -8.87 4.17
C ALA A 78 8.12 -7.59 3.32
N ASP A 79 7.33 -7.65 2.25
CA ASP A 79 7.03 -6.52 1.38
C ASP A 79 5.74 -5.84 1.83
N TYR A 80 5.81 -4.54 2.11
CA TYR A 80 4.65 -3.73 2.46
C TYR A 80 4.17 -2.96 1.24
N TYR A 81 2.87 -3.01 0.98
CA TYR A 81 2.28 -2.33 -0.16
C TYR A 81 0.84 -1.92 0.10
N GLY A 82 0.27 -1.09 -0.77
CA GLY A 82 -1.14 -0.75 -0.72
C GLY A 82 -1.72 -0.51 -2.10
N GLU A 83 -3.04 -0.59 -2.18
CA GLU A 83 -3.77 -0.25 -3.40
C GLU A 83 -3.62 1.25 -3.68
N PRO A 84 -3.23 1.66 -4.89
CA PRO A 84 -3.01 3.06 -5.18
C PRO A 84 -4.33 3.84 -5.14
N ARG A 85 -4.30 5.04 -4.56
CA ARG A 85 -5.42 6.00 -4.66
C ARG A 85 -5.60 6.51 -6.09
N ALA A 86 -4.52 6.57 -6.86
CA ALA A 86 -4.51 6.95 -8.27
C ALA A 86 -3.48 6.13 -9.04
N GLY A 87 -3.85 5.65 -10.24
CA GLY A 87 -3.03 4.75 -11.04
C GLY A 87 -3.42 3.28 -10.84
N ALA A 88 -2.61 2.37 -11.38
CA ALA A 88 -2.88 0.93 -11.38
C ALA A 88 -1.80 0.08 -10.70
N ALA A 89 -0.61 0.64 -10.42
CA ALA A 89 0.49 -0.08 -9.80
C ALA A 89 0.38 0.00 -8.26
N PRO A 90 0.64 -1.10 -7.53
CA PRO A 90 0.72 -1.06 -6.07
C PRO A 90 1.74 -0.03 -5.59
N VAL A 91 1.40 0.68 -4.50
CA VAL A 91 2.34 1.60 -3.85
C VAL A 91 3.23 0.79 -2.93
N ASN A 92 4.54 0.83 -3.16
CA ASN A 92 5.53 0.23 -2.26
C ASN A 92 5.67 1.09 -0.99
N LEU A 93 5.49 0.47 0.17
CA LEU A 93 5.55 1.10 1.49
C LEU A 93 6.82 0.73 2.27
N GLY A 94 7.64 -0.16 1.73
CA GLY A 94 8.89 -0.60 2.32
C GLY A 94 9.06 -2.12 2.29
N HIS A 95 10.20 -2.55 2.81
CA HIS A 95 10.58 -3.94 2.91
C HIS A 95 11.35 -4.16 4.23
N GLU A 96 11.19 -5.32 4.84
CA GLU A 96 12.06 -5.77 5.93
C GLU A 96 12.48 -7.23 5.75
N ASP A 97 13.73 -7.51 6.11
CA ASP A 97 14.31 -8.84 6.11
C ASP A 97 14.66 -9.28 7.53
N ARG A 98 14.53 -10.58 7.78
CA ARG A 98 14.97 -11.21 9.01
C ARG A 98 15.58 -12.58 8.75
N GLU A 99 16.85 -12.73 9.08
CA GLU A 99 17.50 -14.04 9.11
C GLU A 99 17.06 -14.84 10.35
N ILE A 100 16.81 -16.13 10.12
CA ILE A 100 16.47 -17.08 11.15
C ILE A 100 17.29 -18.37 10.98
N SER A 101 17.72 -18.94 12.11
CA SER A 101 18.31 -20.28 12.10
C SER A 101 17.28 -21.32 11.63
N ALA A 102 17.75 -22.46 11.15
CA ALA A 102 16.90 -23.60 10.83
C ALA A 102 16.04 -24.01 12.04
N GLY A 103 14.78 -24.36 11.78
CA GLY A 103 13.84 -24.87 12.78
C GLY A 103 12.54 -24.09 12.91
N ASN A 104 11.58 -24.71 13.59
CA ASN A 104 10.29 -24.08 13.88
C ASN A 104 10.49 -22.86 14.78
N LYS A 105 9.92 -21.73 14.39
CA LYS A 105 10.08 -20.47 15.11
C LYS A 105 8.82 -19.63 15.04
N SER A 106 8.67 -18.79 16.05
CA SER A 106 7.79 -17.65 15.98
C SER A 106 8.61 -16.37 15.99
N ILE A 107 8.36 -15.50 15.03
CA ILE A 107 9.04 -14.21 14.93
C ILE A 107 8.02 -13.08 14.93
N THR A 108 8.46 -11.91 15.41
CA THR A 108 7.73 -10.66 15.25
C THR A 108 8.42 -9.85 14.18
N LEU A 109 7.64 -9.49 13.17
CA LEU A 109 8.00 -8.58 12.09
C LEU A 109 7.59 -7.16 12.52
N ALA A 110 8.40 -6.15 12.24
CA ALA A 110 8.23 -4.82 12.83
C ALA A 110 7.16 -4.00 12.13
N GLY A 111 6.85 -4.29 10.86
CA GLY A 111 5.74 -3.65 10.16
C GLY A 111 5.97 -2.15 9.94
N ARG A 112 7.20 -1.73 9.62
CA ARG A 112 7.55 -0.31 9.54
C ARG A 112 7.22 0.26 8.16
N PHE A 113 6.48 1.37 8.15
CA PHE A 113 6.15 2.11 6.93
C PHE A 113 5.96 3.61 7.22
N ASP A 114 5.86 4.41 6.16
CA ASP A 114 5.55 5.83 6.27
C ASP A 114 4.03 6.08 6.26
N ALA A 115 3.47 6.44 7.41
CA ALA A 115 2.05 6.74 7.56
C ALA A 115 1.60 7.98 6.76
N ALA A 116 2.50 8.94 6.52
CA ALA A 116 2.17 10.09 5.68
C ALA A 116 2.07 9.67 4.20
N GLN A 117 2.91 8.74 3.76
CA GLN A 117 2.80 8.14 2.43
C GLN A 117 1.48 7.37 2.30
N VAL A 118 1.18 6.49 3.24
CA VAL A 118 -0.08 5.74 3.30
C VAL A 118 -1.29 6.67 3.18
N ALA A 119 -1.36 7.72 4.01
CA ALA A 119 -2.50 8.63 4.01
C ALA A 119 -2.72 9.37 2.67
N ARG A 120 -1.66 9.58 1.88
CA ARG A 120 -1.73 10.30 0.60
C ARG A 120 -1.93 9.38 -0.60
N GLU A 121 -1.21 8.27 -0.63
CA GLU A 121 -0.96 7.51 -1.85
C GLU A 121 -1.80 6.24 -1.95
N ILE A 122 -2.28 5.68 -0.82
CA ILE A 122 -3.05 4.43 -0.85
C ILE A 122 -4.54 4.63 -0.53
N SER A 123 -5.33 3.67 -0.99
CA SER A 123 -6.75 3.49 -0.75
C SER A 123 -6.95 2.26 0.14
N GLY A 124 -7.51 2.44 1.34
CA GLY A 124 -7.74 1.35 2.29
C GLY A 124 -6.54 1.07 3.20
N ASP A 125 -6.49 -0.15 3.74
CA ASP A 125 -5.46 -0.58 4.66
C ASP A 125 -4.17 -1.00 3.93
N PRO A 126 -2.99 -0.74 4.52
CA PRO A 126 -1.74 -1.32 4.02
C PRO A 126 -1.79 -2.85 4.09
N ARG A 127 -1.06 -3.50 3.18
CA ARG A 127 -0.96 -4.95 3.04
C ARG A 127 0.48 -5.38 3.20
N VAL A 128 0.66 -6.63 3.58
CA VAL A 128 1.96 -7.28 3.67
C VAL A 128 1.94 -8.59 2.90
N LYS A 129 3.02 -8.86 2.17
CA LYS A 129 3.32 -10.17 1.62
C LYS A 129 4.64 -10.64 2.22
N VAL A 130 4.64 -11.83 2.79
CA VAL A 130 5.78 -12.44 3.47
C VAL A 130 6.18 -13.72 2.76
N SER A 131 7.47 -13.86 2.49
CA SER A 131 8.08 -15.06 1.92
C SER A 131 9.33 -15.44 2.70
N ALA A 132 9.78 -16.68 2.53
CA ALA A 132 11.03 -17.15 3.11
C ALA A 132 11.87 -17.86 2.04
N ALA A 133 13.18 -17.64 2.07
CA ALA A 133 14.13 -18.24 1.14
C ALA A 133 15.46 -18.54 1.83
N VAL A 134 16.27 -19.42 1.25
CA VAL A 134 17.62 -19.71 1.75
C VAL A 134 18.55 -18.54 1.45
N SER A 135 19.27 -18.05 2.46
CA SER A 135 20.11 -16.85 2.36
C SER A 135 21.38 -17.06 1.52
N GLN A 136 21.76 -18.31 1.25
CA GLN A 136 23.03 -18.69 0.63
C GLN A 136 22.87 -19.17 -0.80
N GLU A 137 23.64 -18.59 -1.72
CA GLU A 137 23.73 -19.05 -3.10
C GLU A 137 24.33 -20.47 -3.18
N GLY A 138 23.68 -21.35 -3.94
CA GLY A 138 24.06 -22.77 -4.01
C GLY A 138 23.66 -23.61 -2.78
N GLY A 139 22.88 -23.04 -1.85
CA GLY A 139 22.27 -23.77 -0.74
C GLY A 139 21.15 -24.73 -1.18
N PRO A 140 20.56 -25.48 -0.22
CA PRO A 140 19.47 -26.40 -0.53
C PRO A 140 18.28 -25.68 -1.16
N VAL A 141 17.60 -26.36 -2.09
CA VAL A 141 16.41 -25.81 -2.76
C VAL A 141 15.19 -26.06 -1.88
N VAL A 142 14.74 -25.02 -1.20
CA VAL A 142 13.61 -25.06 -0.25
C VAL A 142 12.43 -24.29 -0.85
N TYR A 143 11.25 -24.90 -0.81
CA TYR A 143 9.98 -24.21 -1.04
C TYR A 143 9.40 -23.77 0.29
N CYS A 144 9.02 -22.50 0.38
CA CYS A 144 8.26 -21.98 1.51
C CYS A 144 6.94 -21.39 1.00
N THR A 145 5.85 -21.63 1.73
CA THR A 145 4.57 -20.97 1.44
C THR A 145 4.67 -19.46 1.66
N GLU A 146 3.88 -18.68 0.92
CA GLU A 146 3.76 -17.25 1.14
C GLU A 146 2.58 -16.94 2.05
N PHE A 147 2.68 -15.85 2.80
CA PHE A 147 1.59 -15.29 3.61
C PHE A 147 1.28 -13.88 3.13
N GLU A 148 0.00 -13.59 2.87
CA GLU A 148 -0.44 -12.26 2.42
C GLU A 148 -1.67 -11.82 3.22
N ALA A 149 -1.62 -10.61 3.79
CA ALA A 149 -2.71 -10.09 4.62
C ALA A 149 -2.80 -8.56 4.61
N ALA A 150 -3.96 -8.03 4.98
CA ALA A 150 -4.12 -6.62 5.31
C ALA A 150 -3.64 -6.36 6.75
N LEU A 151 -2.82 -5.32 6.94
CA LEU A 151 -2.33 -4.88 8.24
C LEU A 151 -3.37 -3.94 8.86
N THR A 152 -4.40 -4.54 9.45
CA THR A 152 -5.43 -3.78 10.17
C THR A 152 -4.99 -3.49 11.61
N LEU A 153 -5.26 -2.28 12.10
CA LEU A 153 -4.93 -1.86 13.47
C LEU A 153 -5.64 -2.66 14.58
N ALA A 154 -6.68 -3.42 14.23
CA ALA A 154 -7.65 -3.97 15.18
C ALA A 154 -7.44 -5.45 15.53
N VAL A 155 -6.56 -6.17 14.83
CA VAL A 155 -6.39 -7.62 14.99
C VAL A 155 -4.91 -7.97 15.05
N GLU A 156 -4.50 -8.80 16.01
CA GLU A 156 -3.19 -9.47 15.95
C GLU A 156 -3.12 -10.21 14.62
N THR A 157 -2.36 -9.65 13.69
CA THR A 157 -2.15 -10.28 12.40
C THR A 157 -1.16 -11.43 12.64
N GLY A 158 -1.67 -12.65 12.58
CA GLY A 158 -0.90 -13.88 12.68
C GLY A 158 -0.80 -14.53 11.30
N GLY A 159 0.41 -14.89 10.89
CA GLY A 159 0.64 -15.61 9.64
C GLY A 159 1.38 -16.93 9.85
N PHE A 160 1.27 -17.83 8.88
CA PHE A 160 1.97 -19.10 8.86
C PHE A 160 2.79 -19.25 7.59
N ILE A 161 4.05 -19.66 7.74
CA ILE A 161 4.89 -20.13 6.63
C ILE A 161 5.30 -21.56 6.90
N HIS A 162 5.16 -22.42 5.89
CA HIS A 162 5.63 -23.80 5.92
C HIS A 162 6.71 -24.00 4.86
N CYS A 163 7.84 -24.55 5.27
CA CYS A 163 9.00 -24.78 4.41
C CYS A 163 9.31 -26.27 4.24
N GLU A 164 9.44 -26.70 2.99
CA GLU A 164 9.71 -28.09 2.57
C GLU A 164 10.84 -28.13 1.54
N LEU A 165 11.52 -29.27 1.43
CA LEU A 165 12.61 -29.47 0.49
C LEU A 165 12.03 -29.82 -0.89
N LEU A 166 12.47 -29.16 -1.95
CA LEU A 166 11.99 -29.45 -3.31
C LEU A 166 12.75 -30.60 -3.98
N SER A 167 13.98 -30.89 -3.56
CA SER A 167 14.76 -32.03 -4.02
C SER A 167 15.91 -32.34 -3.04
N GLU A 168 16.20 -33.63 -2.84
CA GLU A 168 17.39 -34.12 -2.12
C GLU A 168 18.71 -33.91 -2.90
#